data_AF-A0A7C5QXU5-F1
#
_entry.id   AF-A0A7C5QXU5-F1
#
_cell.length_a   1.000
_cell.length_b   1.000
_cell.length_c   1.000
_cell.angle_alpha   90.00
_cell.angle_beta   90.00
_cell.angle_gamma   90.00
#
_symmetry.space_group_name_H-M   'P 1'
#
loop_
_entity.id
_entity.type
_entity.pdbx_description
1 polymer ?
#
loop_
_entity_poly.entity_id
_entity_poly.type
_entity_poly.pdbx_seq_one_letter_code
_entity_poly.pdbx_strand_id
1 'polypeptide(L)'
;MSKLQKPWYIVIEGAIGVGKTTLARMLGERFDTHLILEVFEENPFLARFYESRERYAFQTQMFFLLSRYRQQQHRIRPMLGRQAIIADYMFAKDRLFARLNLGGDEWDIYAQLHSALTEQIPRPDLIIYLQAETDVLMRRIAQRDRPYERDMDRTYIDDLRQAYEDFFADFQAAPVLPIDTNPLNFVARPADFEFIVERVRSALREGIHQPSLPDMSPTIGGERLLQKGSPLADFQKFHTELDRIKGFETNIYFNYIRLCEEIGELGSELATSWKRHGQPDRVSFSAPETAAIGEELADCLAYLLKIANYAGIDLEQAYLQKMRRNQERKW
;
A
#
# COMPACT_ATOMS: atom_id res chain seq x y z
N MET A 1 -29.54 -14.02 12.46
CA MET A 1 -28.28 -14.10 13.22
C MET A 1 -27.15 -14.10 12.21
N SER A 2 -26.45 -12.97 12.08
CA SER A 2 -25.39 -12.75 11.09
C SER A 2 -24.27 -13.77 11.29
N LYS A 3 -23.90 -14.51 10.24
CA LYS A 3 -22.78 -15.46 10.25
C LYS A 3 -21.52 -14.70 10.68
N LEU A 4 -20.85 -15.20 11.72
CA LEU A 4 -19.62 -14.66 12.31
C LEU A 4 -18.61 -14.27 11.22
N GLN A 5 -18.47 -12.98 10.98
CA GLN A 5 -17.37 -12.41 10.21
C GLN A 5 -16.07 -12.72 10.98
N LYS A 6 -15.04 -13.21 10.29
CA LYS A 6 -13.74 -13.57 10.91
C LYS A 6 -13.25 -12.38 11.78
N PRO A 7 -12.80 -12.60 13.03
CA PRO A 7 -12.24 -11.52 13.84
C PRO A 7 -10.96 -10.97 13.19
N TRP A 8 -10.94 -9.67 12.90
CA TRP A 8 -9.84 -9.01 12.20
C TRP A 8 -8.75 -8.53 13.13
N TYR A 9 -7.51 -8.53 12.66
CA TYR A 9 -6.39 -7.81 13.26
C TYR A 9 -6.01 -6.61 12.39
N ILE A 10 -6.34 -5.41 12.86
CA ILE A 10 -6.09 -4.16 12.14
C ILE A 10 -4.98 -3.39 12.86
N VAL A 11 -4.10 -2.78 12.08
CA VAL A 11 -3.02 -1.92 12.58
C VAL A 11 -3.20 -0.53 12.01
N ILE A 12 -2.99 0.52 12.81
CA ILE A 12 -3.00 1.91 12.37
C ILE A 12 -1.58 2.45 12.42
N GLU A 13 -1.12 3.01 11.30
CA GLU A 13 0.24 3.47 11.11
C GLU A 13 0.35 4.91 10.61
N GLY A 14 1.56 5.47 10.75
CA GLY A 14 1.93 6.77 10.22
C GLY A 14 2.79 7.61 11.17
N ALA A 15 3.22 8.78 10.70
CA ALA A 15 4.16 9.64 11.40
C ALA A 15 3.67 10.10 12.80
N ILE A 16 4.60 10.63 13.61
CA ILE A 16 4.27 11.20 14.93
C ILE A 16 3.30 12.37 14.71
N GLY A 17 2.25 12.46 15.53
CA GLY A 17 1.25 13.52 15.44
C GLY A 17 0.10 13.28 14.46
N VAL A 18 0.12 12.19 13.67
CA VAL A 18 -0.91 11.98 12.63
C VAL A 18 -2.30 11.57 13.16
N GLY A 19 -2.39 11.09 14.41
CA GLY A 19 -3.68 10.75 15.05
C GLY A 19 -3.95 9.25 15.25
N LYS A 20 -2.92 8.38 15.17
CA LYS A 20 -3.03 6.92 15.31
C LYS A 20 -3.81 6.46 16.55
N THR A 21 -3.34 6.82 17.74
CA THR A 21 -3.93 6.41 19.02
C THR A 21 -5.38 6.89 19.14
N THR A 22 -5.69 8.09 18.65
CA THR A 22 -7.05 8.64 18.66
C THR A 22 -7.97 7.83 17.76
N LEU A 23 -7.55 7.58 16.52
CA LEU A 23 -8.34 6.77 15.59
C LEU A 23 -8.49 5.33 16.09
N ALA A 24 -7.45 4.75 16.69
CA ALA A 24 -7.48 3.40 17.24
C ALA A 24 -8.55 3.25 18.33
N ARG A 25 -8.63 4.21 19.26
CA ARG A 25 -9.66 4.25 20.31
C ARG A 25 -11.06 4.36 19.72
N MET A 26 -11.27 5.32 18.80
CA MET A 26 -12.57 5.55 18.20
C MET A 26 -13.06 4.35 17.36
N LEU A 27 -12.18 3.73 16.57
CA LEU A 27 -12.53 2.52 15.82
C LEU A 27 -12.71 1.32 16.74
N GLY A 28 -11.95 1.23 17.84
CA GLY A 28 -12.10 0.19 18.85
C GLY A 28 -13.48 0.20 19.49
N GLU A 29 -13.97 1.39 19.84
CA GLU A 29 -15.35 1.58 20.34
C GLU A 29 -16.39 1.28 19.26
N ARG A 30 -16.19 1.77 18.02
CA ARG A 30 -17.15 1.57 16.90
C ARG A 30 -17.31 0.10 16.51
N PHE A 31 -16.24 -0.68 16.52
CA PHE A 31 -16.22 -2.06 16.06
C PHE A 31 -16.17 -3.10 17.19
N ASP A 32 -16.23 -2.66 18.45
CA ASP A 32 -16.13 -3.52 19.63
C ASP A 32 -14.89 -4.44 19.60
N THR A 33 -13.71 -3.82 19.44
CA THR A 33 -12.43 -4.54 19.29
C THR A 33 -11.57 -4.41 20.53
N HIS A 34 -10.66 -5.38 20.72
CA HIS A 34 -9.63 -5.27 21.73
C HIS A 34 -8.54 -4.28 21.29
N LEU A 35 -8.32 -3.24 22.09
CA LEU A 35 -7.36 -2.18 21.79
C LEU A 35 -5.97 -2.51 22.34
N ILE A 36 -4.96 -2.46 21.47
CA ILE A 36 -3.55 -2.58 21.82
C ILE A 36 -2.85 -1.26 21.50
N LEU A 37 -2.31 -0.59 22.52
CA LEU A 37 -1.62 0.69 22.33
C LEU A 37 -0.12 0.55 22.60
N GLU A 38 0.66 1.33 21.87
CA GLU A 38 2.09 1.46 22.09
C GLU A 38 2.40 2.03 23.47
N VAL A 39 3.32 1.37 24.18
CA VAL A 39 3.74 1.78 25.52
C VAL A 39 4.97 2.69 25.40
N PHE A 40 4.74 4.00 25.27
CA PHE A 40 5.81 5.00 25.23
C PHE A 40 6.10 5.66 26.58
N GLU A 41 5.12 5.74 27.49
CA GLU A 41 5.26 6.43 28.79
C GLU A 41 6.21 5.70 29.75
N GLU A 42 6.33 4.38 29.60
CA GLU A 42 7.23 3.55 30.42
C GLU A 42 8.67 3.56 29.91
N ASN A 43 8.96 4.20 28.77
CA ASN A 43 10.32 4.22 28.21
C ASN A 43 11.18 5.24 28.98
N PRO A 44 12.16 4.80 29.79
CA PRO A 44 12.94 5.70 30.64
C PRO A 44 13.92 6.57 29.83
N PHE A 45 14.13 6.26 28.55
CA PHE A 45 15.07 6.96 27.67
C PHE A 45 14.38 7.97 26.76
N LEU A 46 13.05 7.92 26.61
CA LEU A 46 12.34 8.71 25.60
C LEU A 46 12.49 10.22 25.79
N ALA A 47 12.40 10.72 27.02
CA ALA A 47 12.62 12.15 27.28
C ALA A 47 14.04 12.58 26.91
N ARG A 48 15.05 11.77 27.29
CA ARG A 48 16.46 12.04 27.00
C ARG A 48 16.82 11.88 25.53
N PHE A 49 16.09 11.03 24.80
CA PHE A 49 16.20 10.94 23.35
C PHE A 49 15.89 12.26 22.66
N TYR A 50 14.85 12.97 23.12
CA TYR A 50 14.53 14.29 22.56
C TYR A 50 15.55 15.37 22.97
N GLU A 51 16.23 15.20 24.11
CA GLU A 51 17.35 16.08 24.51
C GLU A 51 18.64 15.79 23.72
N SER A 52 18.94 14.52 23.43
CA SER A 52 20.15 14.10 22.72
C SER A 52 19.95 12.76 22.01
N ARG A 53 19.54 12.81 20.74
CA ARG A 53 19.25 11.60 19.94
C ARG A 53 20.46 10.69 19.82
N GLU A 54 21.63 11.24 19.47
CA GLU A 54 22.88 10.48 19.29
C GLU A 54 23.23 9.60 20.51
N ARG A 55 22.93 10.05 21.74
CA ARG A 55 23.30 9.32 22.96
C ARG A 55 22.27 8.31 23.43
N TYR A 56 21.00 8.53 23.10
CA TYR A 56 19.87 7.81 23.70
C TYR A 56 19.00 7.07 22.67
N ALA A 57 19.30 7.21 21.37
CA ALA A 57 18.58 6.55 20.29
C ALA A 57 18.57 5.03 20.48
N PHE A 58 19.74 4.42 20.67
CA PHE A 58 19.86 2.97 20.77
C PHE A 58 19.02 2.38 21.91
N GLN A 59 19.14 2.93 23.13
CA GLN A 59 18.39 2.46 24.30
C GLN A 59 16.89 2.68 24.12
N THR A 60 16.49 3.80 23.50
CA THR A 60 15.09 4.11 23.20
C THR A 60 14.50 3.11 22.20
N GLN A 61 15.21 2.83 21.10
CA GLN A 61 14.76 1.86 20.08
C GLN A 61 14.72 0.44 20.65
N MET A 62 15.74 0.02 21.41
CA MET A 62 15.77 -1.30 22.05
C MET A 62 14.59 -1.51 23.02
N PHE A 63 14.21 -0.48 23.77
CA PHE A 63 13.02 -0.53 24.62
C PHE A 63 11.76 -0.76 23.79
N PHE A 64 11.57 0.02 22.71
CA PHE A 64 10.40 -0.12 21.84
C PHE A 64 10.34 -1.50 21.17
N LEU A 65 11.46 -1.99 20.65
CA LEU A 65 11.57 -3.32 20.04
C LEU A 65 11.08 -4.41 21.00
N LEU A 66 11.62 -4.44 22.22
CA LEU A 66 11.31 -5.45 23.22
C LEU A 66 9.89 -5.32 23.76
N SER A 67 9.42 -4.10 24.00
CA SER A 67 8.05 -3.82 24.46
C SER A 67 7.02 -4.30 23.44
N ARG A 68 7.20 -3.93 22.17
CA ARG A 68 6.32 -4.36 21.06
C ARG A 68 6.37 -5.87 20.87
N TYR A 69 7.54 -6.50 20.94
CA TYR A 69 7.67 -7.96 20.85
C TYR A 69 6.87 -8.67 21.96
N ARG A 70 6.98 -8.20 23.22
CA ARG A 70 6.20 -8.74 24.33
C ARG A 70 4.70 -8.59 24.13
N GLN A 71 4.24 -7.42 23.66
CA GLN A 71 2.83 -7.21 23.34
C GLN A 71 2.35 -8.15 22.20
N GLN A 72 3.17 -8.36 21.17
CA GLN A 72 2.85 -9.28 20.07
C GLN A 72 2.71 -10.72 20.57
N GLN A 73 3.65 -11.22 21.38
CA GLN A 73 3.62 -12.60 21.87
C GLN A 73 2.55 -12.85 22.94
N HIS A 74 2.37 -11.93 23.88
CA HIS A 74 1.54 -12.17 25.07
C HIS A 74 0.14 -11.58 25.00
N ARG A 75 -0.10 -10.59 24.13
CA ARG A 75 -1.42 -9.94 23.99
C ARG A 75 -2.08 -10.24 22.64
N ILE A 76 -1.37 -10.00 21.54
CA ILE A 76 -1.96 -10.12 20.20
C ILE A 76 -2.13 -11.58 19.82
N ARG A 77 -1.05 -12.36 19.82
CA ARG A 77 -1.05 -13.75 19.35
C ARG A 77 -2.10 -14.66 20.00
N PRO A 78 -2.35 -14.60 21.33
CA PRO A 78 -3.39 -15.43 21.97
C PRO A 78 -4.82 -15.08 21.56
N MET A 79 -5.07 -13.86 21.06
CA MET A 79 -6.40 -13.32 20.75
C MET A 79 -6.75 -13.43 19.26
N LEU A 80 -5.76 -13.66 18.39
CA LEU A 80 -5.97 -13.82 16.95
C LEU A 80 -7.00 -14.91 16.63
N GLY A 81 -7.94 -14.57 15.74
CA GLY A 81 -9.02 -15.48 15.34
C GLY A 81 -10.09 -15.72 16.41
N ARG A 82 -9.95 -15.14 17.61
CA ARG A 82 -10.95 -15.22 18.69
C ARG A 82 -11.70 -13.91 18.91
N GLN A 83 -11.00 -12.78 18.81
CA GLN A 83 -11.56 -11.44 18.94
C GLN A 83 -10.91 -10.50 17.94
N ALA A 84 -11.66 -9.48 17.49
CA ALA A 84 -11.10 -8.43 16.65
C ALA A 84 -10.14 -7.57 17.47
N ILE A 85 -9.02 -7.17 16.87
CA ILE A 85 -7.96 -6.40 17.51
C ILE A 85 -7.67 -5.17 16.66
N ILE A 86 -7.52 -4.01 17.31
CA ILE A 86 -6.95 -2.82 16.71
C ILE A 86 -5.69 -2.44 17.48
N ALA A 87 -4.57 -2.31 16.77
CA ALA A 87 -3.32 -1.79 17.31
C ALA A 87 -2.94 -0.45 16.69
N ASP A 88 -2.33 0.46 17.45
CA ASP A 88 -1.82 1.75 16.94
C ASP A 88 -0.33 1.72 16.53
N TYR A 89 0.19 0.50 16.37
CA TYR A 89 1.53 0.24 15.88
C TYR A 89 1.65 -1.12 15.18
N MET A 90 2.62 -1.19 14.28
CA MET A 90 3.17 -2.33 13.59
C MET A 90 4.55 -2.62 14.15
N PHE A 91 4.93 -3.89 14.20
CA PHE A 91 6.28 -4.26 14.59
C PHE A 91 7.34 -3.71 13.60
N ALA A 92 7.09 -3.82 12.29
CA ALA A 92 8.05 -3.43 11.25
C ALA A 92 8.40 -1.94 11.24
N LYS A 93 7.57 -1.07 11.85
CA LYS A 93 7.80 0.38 11.91
C LYS A 93 9.08 0.74 12.66
N ASP A 94 9.51 -0.11 13.62
CA ASP A 94 10.66 0.16 14.47
C ASP A 94 11.93 0.37 13.65
N ARG A 95 12.04 -0.37 12.53
CA ARG A 95 13.17 -0.27 11.62
C ARG A 95 13.30 1.10 10.95
N LEU A 96 12.19 1.83 10.74
CA LEU A 96 12.22 3.19 10.17
C LEU A 96 12.86 4.17 11.16
N PHE A 97 12.42 4.13 12.42
CA PHE A 97 12.98 4.95 13.48
C PHE A 97 14.45 4.60 13.75
N ALA A 98 14.77 3.30 13.84
CA ALA A 98 16.14 2.86 14.04
C ALA A 98 17.06 3.30 12.91
N ARG A 99 16.64 3.19 11.64
CA ARG A 99 17.47 3.58 10.49
C ARG A 99 17.78 5.09 10.45
N LEU A 100 16.87 5.92 10.95
CA LEU A 100 17.06 7.37 11.03
C LEU A 100 17.93 7.81 12.21
N ASN A 101 18.05 6.99 13.27
CA ASN A 101 18.67 7.42 14.52
C ASN A 101 19.91 6.61 14.93
N LEU A 102 20.13 5.43 14.34
CA LEU A 102 21.26 4.54 14.65
C LEU A 102 22.25 4.49 13.49
N GLY A 103 23.53 4.39 13.82
CA GLY A 103 24.61 4.20 12.86
C GLY A 103 25.66 3.21 13.38
N GLY A 104 26.52 2.73 12.49
CA GLY A 104 27.60 1.79 12.83
C GLY A 104 27.10 0.55 13.59
N ASP A 105 27.86 0.16 14.63
CA ASP A 105 27.61 -1.04 15.42
C ASP A 105 26.21 -1.07 16.07
N GLU A 106 25.66 0.08 16.45
CA GLU A 106 24.32 0.17 17.06
C GLU A 106 23.23 -0.27 16.08
N TRP A 107 23.35 0.14 14.82
CA TRP A 107 22.45 -0.30 13.75
C TRP A 107 22.57 -1.80 13.49
N ASP A 108 23.80 -2.31 13.43
CA ASP A 108 24.04 -3.73 13.12
C ASP A 108 23.48 -4.65 14.21
N ILE A 109 23.67 -4.30 15.48
CA ILE A 109 23.09 -5.04 16.61
C ILE A 109 21.56 -4.98 16.57
N TYR A 110 21.00 -3.78 16.36
CA TYR A 110 19.57 -3.61 16.26
C TYR A 110 18.97 -4.44 15.11
N ALA A 111 19.59 -4.40 13.92
CA ALA A 111 19.11 -5.11 12.74
C ALA A 111 19.13 -6.64 12.94
N GLN A 112 20.18 -7.17 13.57
CA GLN A 112 20.26 -8.59 13.92
C GLN A 112 19.12 -9.00 14.87
N LEU A 113 18.91 -8.24 15.95
CA LEU A 113 17.84 -8.52 16.91
C LEU A 113 16.45 -8.40 16.27
N HIS A 114 16.21 -7.34 15.51
CA HIS A 114 14.94 -7.15 14.81
C HIS A 114 14.65 -8.32 13.85
N SER A 115 15.64 -8.77 13.07
CA SER A 115 15.49 -9.93 12.18
C SER A 115 15.11 -11.20 12.95
N ALA A 116 15.79 -11.49 14.05
CA ALA A 116 15.53 -12.68 14.87
C ALA A 116 14.12 -12.69 15.49
N LEU A 117 13.56 -11.51 15.80
CA LEU A 117 12.23 -11.39 16.40
C LEU A 117 11.09 -11.37 15.37
N THR A 118 11.36 -10.95 14.13
CA THR A 118 10.33 -10.70 13.09
C THR A 118 9.58 -11.97 12.66
N GLU A 119 10.25 -13.13 12.61
CA GLU A 119 9.64 -14.38 12.11
C GLU A 119 8.41 -14.83 12.90
N GLN A 120 8.27 -14.38 14.15
CA GLN A 120 7.20 -14.78 15.05
C GLN A 120 6.07 -13.76 15.16
N ILE A 121 6.10 -12.70 14.34
CA ILE A 121 5.13 -11.62 14.40
C ILE A 121 3.92 -11.92 13.51
N PRO A 122 2.69 -11.89 14.06
CA PRO A 122 1.47 -12.03 13.27
C PRO A 122 1.30 -10.93 12.23
N ARG A 123 0.79 -11.31 11.05
CA ARG A 123 0.44 -10.37 10.00
C ARG A 123 -0.94 -9.77 10.25
N PRO A 124 -1.12 -8.43 10.11
CA PRO A 124 -2.44 -7.81 10.18
C PRO A 124 -3.28 -8.16 8.95
N ASP A 125 -4.60 -8.21 9.12
CA ASP A 125 -5.57 -8.34 8.03
C ASP A 125 -5.73 -7.01 7.27
N LEU A 126 -5.45 -5.86 7.92
CA LEU A 126 -5.47 -4.52 7.29
C LEU A 126 -4.54 -3.55 8.04
N ILE A 127 -3.84 -2.71 7.30
CA ILE A 127 -3.10 -1.56 7.82
C ILE A 127 -3.79 -0.28 7.38
N ILE A 128 -4.16 0.58 8.31
CA ILE A 128 -4.67 1.91 8.04
C ILE A 128 -3.48 2.87 8.12
N TYR A 129 -2.98 3.32 6.98
CA TYR A 129 -1.85 4.26 6.92
C TYR A 129 -2.38 5.69 6.89
N LEU A 130 -2.15 6.44 7.96
CA LEU A 130 -2.55 7.83 8.07
C LEU A 130 -1.46 8.74 7.52
N GLN A 131 -1.85 9.64 6.61
CA GLN A 131 -0.97 10.61 5.98
C GLN A 131 -1.36 12.03 6.43
N ALA A 132 -0.36 12.89 6.59
CA ALA A 132 -0.54 14.32 6.76
C ALA A 132 0.75 15.05 6.36
N GLU A 133 0.61 16.30 5.94
CA GLU A 133 1.74 17.19 5.71
C GLU A 133 2.43 17.54 7.03
N THR A 134 3.74 17.80 6.96
CA THR A 134 4.58 18.10 8.12
C THR A 134 4.03 19.27 8.96
N ASP A 135 3.44 20.29 8.33
CA ASP A 135 2.86 21.41 9.07
C ASP A 135 1.59 21.03 9.85
N VAL A 136 0.80 20.07 9.34
CA VAL A 136 -0.33 19.49 10.07
C VAL A 136 0.17 18.66 11.24
N LEU A 137 1.21 17.82 11.02
CA LEU A 137 1.82 17.00 12.07
C LEU A 137 2.37 17.86 13.21
N MET A 138 3.15 18.89 12.90
CA MET A 138 3.74 19.80 13.88
C MET A 138 2.68 20.53 14.71
N ARG A 139 1.61 21.02 14.08
CA ARG A 139 0.48 21.62 14.81
C ARG A 139 -0.17 20.63 15.79
N ARG A 140 -0.39 19.38 15.36
CA ARG A 140 -0.99 18.33 16.20
C ARG A 140 -0.05 17.92 17.35
N ILE A 141 1.26 17.86 17.11
CA ILE A 141 2.27 17.59 18.15
C ILE A 141 2.23 18.69 19.22
N ALA A 142 2.26 19.96 18.80
CA ALA A 142 2.20 21.10 19.72
C ALA A 142 0.92 21.10 20.58
N GLN A 143 -0.22 20.66 20.04
CA GLN A 143 -1.49 20.57 20.76
C GLN A 143 -1.54 19.46 21.84
N ARG A 144 -0.68 18.44 21.77
CA ARG A 144 -0.69 17.30 22.71
C ARG A 144 -0.02 17.61 24.05
N ASP A 145 0.66 18.76 24.15
CA ASP A 145 1.37 19.28 25.35
C ASP A 145 2.21 18.24 26.10
N ARG A 146 2.92 17.38 25.36
CA ARG A 146 3.92 16.49 25.95
C ARG A 146 5.22 17.27 26.17
N PRO A 147 5.74 17.39 27.40
CA PRO A 147 6.90 18.23 27.69
C PRO A 147 8.12 17.91 26.82
N TYR A 148 8.36 16.63 26.56
CA TYR A 148 9.49 16.14 25.76
C TYR A 148 9.28 16.26 24.24
N GLU A 149 8.08 16.62 23.76
CA GLU A 149 7.82 16.86 22.32
C GLU A 149 7.82 18.37 21.96
N ARG A 150 8.03 19.29 22.93
CA ARG A 150 7.90 20.75 22.72
C ARG A 150 8.91 21.32 21.72
N ASP A 151 10.15 20.85 21.79
CA ASP A 151 11.24 21.28 20.90
C ASP A 151 11.46 20.27 19.76
N MET A 152 10.38 19.64 19.29
CA MET A 152 10.44 18.68 18.19
C MET A 152 11.00 19.35 16.94
N ASP A 153 12.07 18.78 16.41
CA ASP A 153 12.67 19.22 15.16
C ASP A 153 11.72 18.92 13.98
N ARG A 154 11.36 19.98 13.25
CA ARG A 154 10.50 19.87 12.08
C ARG A 154 11.13 19.01 10.99
N THR A 155 12.44 19.14 10.75
CA THR A 155 13.14 18.39 9.70
C THR A 155 13.08 16.90 9.99
N TYR A 156 13.30 16.51 11.25
CA TYR A 156 13.15 15.13 11.69
C TYR A 156 11.75 14.56 11.47
N ILE A 157 10.69 15.34 11.73
CA ILE A 157 9.32 14.88 11.45
C ILE A 157 9.08 14.73 9.95
N ASP A 158 9.67 15.60 9.12
CA ASP A 158 9.59 15.49 7.67
C ASP A 158 10.36 14.28 7.13
N ASP A 159 11.55 14.01 7.65
CA ASP A 159 12.35 12.83 7.31
C ASP A 159 11.61 11.54 7.69
N LEU A 160 10.98 11.53 8.88
CA LEU A 160 10.17 10.40 9.31
C LEU A 160 8.95 10.21 8.41
N ARG A 161 8.26 11.31 8.04
CA ARG A 161 7.14 11.27 7.09
C ARG A 161 7.57 10.67 5.75
N GLN A 162 8.68 11.14 5.18
CA GLN A 162 9.23 10.60 3.92
C GLN A 162 9.59 9.12 4.06
N ALA A 163 10.23 8.72 5.16
CA ALA A 163 10.55 7.31 5.42
C ALA A 163 9.29 6.41 5.50
N TYR A 164 8.16 6.93 5.98
CA TYR A 164 6.88 6.21 5.94
C TYR A 164 6.32 6.10 4.52
N GLU A 165 6.38 7.17 3.72
CA GLU A 165 5.96 7.13 2.31
C GLU A 165 6.77 6.09 1.53
N ASP A 166 8.10 6.15 1.63
CA ASP A 166 9.00 5.20 0.96
C ASP A 166 8.74 3.75 1.43
N PHE A 167 8.50 3.57 2.73
CA PHE A 167 8.21 2.25 3.29
C PHE A 167 6.92 1.66 2.75
N PHE A 168 5.85 2.45 2.70
CA PHE A 168 4.54 1.98 2.26
C PHE A 168 4.38 1.94 0.74
N ALA A 169 5.21 2.64 -0.03
CA ALA A 169 5.25 2.54 -1.49
C ALA A 169 5.54 1.11 -1.96
N ASP A 170 6.47 0.41 -1.31
CA ASP A 170 6.87 -0.96 -1.64
C ASP A 170 6.31 -2.03 -0.69
N PHE A 171 5.42 -1.67 0.25
CA PHE A 171 4.95 -2.59 1.28
C PHE A 171 3.92 -3.59 0.74
N GLN A 172 4.28 -4.89 0.74
CA GLN A 172 3.43 -5.97 0.22
C GLN A 172 3.03 -7.01 1.29
N ALA A 173 3.45 -6.86 2.54
CA ALA A 173 3.28 -7.92 3.54
C ALA A 173 1.83 -8.03 4.08
N ALA A 174 1.03 -6.98 3.93
CA ALA A 174 -0.39 -6.93 4.28
C ALA A 174 -1.08 -5.76 3.54
N PRO A 175 -2.42 -5.78 3.41
CA PRO A 175 -3.18 -4.74 2.71
C PRO A 175 -3.07 -3.39 3.41
N VAL A 176 -2.91 -2.32 2.63
CA VAL A 176 -2.77 -0.95 3.14
C VAL A 176 -3.92 -0.09 2.65
N LEU A 177 -4.59 0.58 3.59
CA LEU A 177 -5.61 1.60 3.37
C LEU A 177 -5.01 2.97 3.71
N PRO A 178 -4.49 3.73 2.72
CA PRO A 178 -4.04 5.08 2.94
C PRO A 178 -5.23 6.02 3.15
N ILE A 179 -5.10 6.88 4.16
CA ILE A 179 -6.07 7.92 4.52
C ILE A 179 -5.32 9.23 4.71
N ASP A 180 -5.57 10.17 3.80
CA ASP A 180 -5.16 11.56 3.97
C ASP A 180 -5.98 12.21 5.09
N THR A 181 -5.28 12.62 6.15
CA THR A 181 -5.87 13.29 7.31
C THR A 181 -5.69 14.79 7.30
N ASN A 182 -5.09 15.39 6.26
CA ASN A 182 -4.98 16.84 6.12
C ASN A 182 -6.34 17.55 6.13
N PRO A 183 -7.36 17.12 5.33
CA PRO A 183 -8.66 17.78 5.33
C PRO A 183 -9.58 17.31 6.46
N LEU A 184 -9.20 16.26 7.20
CA LEU A 184 -10.05 15.57 8.15
C LEU A 184 -9.81 16.04 9.58
N ASN A 185 -10.92 16.28 10.29
CA ASN A 185 -10.94 16.42 11.74
C ASN A 185 -11.96 15.43 12.34
N PHE A 186 -11.62 14.14 12.27
CA PHE A 186 -12.46 13.05 12.77
C PHE A 186 -12.69 13.10 14.30
N VAL A 187 -11.99 13.95 15.05
CA VAL A 187 -12.23 14.17 16.48
C VAL A 187 -13.40 15.12 16.70
N ALA A 188 -13.44 16.25 15.98
CA ALA A 188 -14.46 17.28 16.17
C ALA A 188 -15.65 17.14 15.20
N ARG A 189 -15.47 16.45 14.08
CA ARG A 189 -16.47 16.30 13.02
C ARG A 189 -16.85 14.83 12.86
N PRO A 190 -18.04 14.42 13.35
CA PRO A 190 -18.52 13.05 13.23
C PRO A 190 -18.58 12.54 11.79
N ALA A 191 -18.90 13.42 10.82
CA ALA A 191 -18.94 13.06 9.40
C ALA A 191 -17.58 12.58 8.86
N ASP A 192 -16.48 13.21 9.28
CA ASP A 192 -15.12 12.82 8.88
C ASP A 192 -14.76 11.44 9.47
N PHE A 193 -15.24 11.15 10.69
CA PHE A 193 -15.07 9.83 11.28
C PHE A 193 -15.92 8.76 10.57
N GLU A 194 -17.18 9.05 10.24
CA GLU A 194 -18.02 8.13 9.45
C GLU A 194 -17.41 7.82 8.09
N PHE A 195 -16.83 8.82 7.43
CA PHE A 195 -16.09 8.61 6.18
C PHE A 195 -14.98 7.56 6.35
N ILE A 196 -14.15 7.67 7.41
CA ILE A 196 -13.11 6.69 7.71
C ILE A 196 -13.71 5.31 7.99
N VAL A 197 -14.79 5.24 8.78
CA VAL A 197 -15.47 3.98 9.13
C VAL A 197 -15.97 3.27 7.88
N GLU A 198 -16.59 3.97 6.94
CA GLU A 198 -17.08 3.37 5.70
C GLU A 198 -15.93 2.91 4.80
N ARG A 199 -14.83 3.67 4.73
CA ARG A 199 -13.62 3.22 4.02
C ARG A 199 -13.02 1.94 4.62
N VAL A 200 -12.96 1.84 5.95
CA VAL A 200 -12.50 0.63 6.64
C VAL A 200 -13.46 -0.53 6.39
N ARG A 201 -14.78 -0.31 6.46
CA ARG A 201 -15.78 -1.35 6.17
C ARG A 201 -15.70 -1.85 4.74
N SER A 202 -15.56 -0.96 3.75
CA SER A 202 -15.37 -1.34 2.34
C SER A 202 -14.12 -2.20 2.19
N ALA A 203 -12.97 -1.76 2.73
CA ALA A 203 -11.72 -2.52 2.69
C ALA A 203 -11.85 -3.93 3.33
N LEU A 204 -12.63 -4.07 4.41
CA LEU A 204 -12.87 -5.34 5.08
C LEU A 204 -13.95 -6.22 4.39
N ARG A 205 -14.91 -5.63 3.65
CA ARG A 205 -16.05 -6.34 3.00
C ARG A 205 -15.73 -6.83 1.60
N GLU A 206 -14.96 -6.08 0.83
CA GLU A 206 -14.65 -6.41 -0.58
C GLU A 206 -13.72 -7.62 -0.73
N GLY A 207 -13.25 -8.21 0.38
CA GLY A 207 -12.30 -9.30 0.32
C GLY A 207 -11.00 -8.81 -0.29
N ILE A 208 -10.31 -7.89 0.39
CA ILE A 208 -8.94 -7.44 0.09
C ILE A 208 -8.71 -7.28 -1.43
N HIS A 209 -9.45 -6.38 -2.05
CA HIS A 209 -8.92 -5.68 -3.21
C HIS A 209 -8.19 -4.47 -2.63
N GLN A 210 -6.85 -4.49 -2.70
CA GLN A 210 -6.07 -3.28 -2.52
C GLN A 210 -6.48 -2.33 -3.65
N PRO A 211 -7.19 -1.21 -3.37
CA PRO A 211 -7.25 -0.16 -4.36
C PRO A 211 -5.84 0.44 -4.40
N SER A 212 -5.17 0.35 -5.54
CA SER A 212 -4.01 1.19 -5.81
C SER A 212 -4.44 2.64 -5.58
N LEU A 213 -3.91 3.28 -4.53
CA LEU A 213 -4.19 4.68 -4.21
C LEU A 213 -2.97 5.53 -4.56
N PRO A 214 -3.20 6.81 -4.85
CA PRO A 214 -2.67 7.50 -6.02
C PRO A 214 -1.17 7.74 -5.89
N ASP A 215 -0.45 7.34 -6.93
CA ASP A 215 0.97 7.61 -7.05
C ASP A 215 1.20 9.13 -7.11
N MET A 216 1.91 9.65 -6.11
CA MET A 216 2.57 10.95 -6.14
C MET A 216 4.09 10.73 -6.10
N SER A 217 4.58 9.77 -6.88
CA SER A 217 5.96 9.76 -7.34
C SER A 217 6.20 11.00 -8.20
N PRO A 218 7.38 11.64 -8.10
CA PRO A 218 7.72 12.80 -8.90
C PRO A 218 7.77 12.37 -10.37
N THR A 219 6.78 12.83 -11.14
CA THR A 219 6.67 12.81 -12.61
C THR A 219 7.79 12.03 -13.31
N ILE A 220 7.78 10.70 -13.22
CA ILE A 220 8.59 9.88 -14.14
C ILE A 220 7.83 9.97 -15.45
N GLY A 221 8.26 10.87 -16.34
CA GLY A 221 7.60 11.09 -17.62
C GLY A 221 7.31 9.76 -18.30
N GLY A 222 6.06 9.51 -18.68
CA GLY A 222 5.56 8.21 -19.17
C GLY A 222 6.37 7.61 -20.32
N GLU A 223 7.16 8.44 -21.04
CA GLU A 223 8.13 8.01 -22.05
C GLU A 223 9.25 7.09 -21.51
N ARG A 224 9.62 7.18 -20.22
CA ARG A 224 10.64 6.30 -19.62
C ARG A 224 10.12 4.88 -19.36
N LEU A 225 8.81 4.72 -19.17
CA LEU A 225 8.18 3.41 -18.93
C LEU A 225 7.98 2.62 -20.24
N LEU A 226 7.88 3.31 -21.38
CA LEU A 226 7.70 2.74 -22.70
C LEU A 226 9.03 2.63 -23.46
N GLN A 227 9.94 1.78 -22.97
CA GLN A 227 11.17 1.46 -23.69
C GLN A 227 11.15 0.01 -24.19
N LYS A 228 11.79 -0.22 -25.35
CA LYS A 228 11.94 -1.58 -25.88
C LYS A 228 12.75 -2.40 -24.88
N GLY A 229 12.18 -3.50 -24.39
CA GLY A 229 12.79 -4.35 -23.36
C GLY A 229 12.28 -4.10 -21.95
N SER A 230 11.39 -3.12 -21.75
CA SER A 230 10.68 -2.96 -20.48
C SER A 230 9.83 -4.20 -20.16
N PRO A 231 9.76 -4.61 -18.88
CA PRO A 231 8.87 -5.68 -18.44
C PRO A 231 7.40 -5.27 -18.60
N LEU A 232 6.50 -6.25 -18.71
CA LEU A 232 5.07 -6.00 -18.86
C LEU A 232 4.48 -5.20 -17.68
N ALA A 233 5.08 -5.34 -16.49
CA ALA A 233 4.75 -4.56 -15.31
C ALA A 233 4.92 -3.04 -15.52
N ASP A 234 5.89 -2.60 -16.34
CA ASP A 234 6.07 -1.17 -16.61
C ASP A 234 5.00 -0.63 -17.56
N PHE A 235 4.49 -1.46 -18.47
CA PHE A 235 3.33 -1.10 -19.30
C PHE A 235 2.05 -1.01 -18.45
N GLN A 236 1.88 -1.90 -17.47
CA GLN A 236 0.80 -1.80 -16.48
C GLN A 236 0.87 -0.49 -15.67
N LYS A 237 2.07 -0.10 -15.21
CA LYS A 237 2.29 1.20 -14.54
C LYS A 237 2.00 2.38 -15.46
N PHE A 238 2.46 2.32 -16.71
CA PHE A 238 2.24 3.37 -17.70
C PHE A 238 0.74 3.65 -17.89
N HIS A 239 -0.08 2.62 -18.06
CA HIS A 239 -1.53 2.81 -18.23
C HIS A 239 -2.21 3.35 -16.97
N THR A 240 -1.77 2.93 -15.79
CA THR A 240 -2.27 3.47 -14.52
C THR A 240 -2.01 4.97 -14.42
N GLU A 241 -0.79 5.39 -14.75
CA GLU A 241 -0.40 6.80 -14.72
C GLU A 241 -1.08 7.62 -15.81
N LEU A 242 -1.20 7.07 -17.02
CA LEU A 242 -1.89 7.69 -18.14
C LEU A 242 -3.37 7.95 -17.80
N ASP A 243 -4.06 6.95 -17.24
CA ASP A 243 -5.46 7.06 -16.84
C ASP A 243 -5.63 8.12 -15.73
N ARG A 244 -4.69 8.17 -14.77
CA ARG A 244 -4.67 9.18 -13.71
C ARG A 244 -4.50 10.60 -14.26
N ILE A 245 -3.52 10.82 -15.16
CA ILE A 245 -3.24 12.14 -15.76
C ILE A 245 -4.40 12.61 -16.64
N LYS A 246 -4.98 11.70 -17.42
CA LYS A 246 -6.03 12.02 -18.38
C LYS A 246 -7.44 12.00 -17.78
N GLY A 247 -7.59 11.53 -16.54
CA GLY A 247 -8.88 11.37 -15.89
C GLY A 247 -9.77 10.35 -16.60
N PHE A 248 -9.18 9.27 -17.12
CA PHE A 248 -9.92 8.24 -17.84
C PHE A 248 -10.74 7.35 -16.90
N GLU A 249 -11.80 6.76 -17.46
CA GLU A 249 -12.73 5.89 -16.73
C GLU A 249 -12.01 4.65 -16.19
N THR A 250 -12.18 4.40 -14.89
CA THR A 250 -11.49 3.34 -14.14
C THR A 250 -12.36 2.10 -13.96
N ASN A 251 -13.63 2.17 -14.36
CA ASN A 251 -14.58 1.06 -14.26
C ASN A 251 -14.14 -0.14 -15.13
N ILE A 252 -14.00 -1.30 -14.50
CA ILE A 252 -13.56 -2.54 -15.16
C ILE A 252 -14.52 -3.01 -16.27
N TYR A 253 -15.83 -2.84 -16.09
CA TYR A 253 -16.83 -3.24 -17.08
C TYR A 253 -16.80 -2.32 -18.31
N PHE A 254 -16.54 -1.03 -18.10
CA PHE A 254 -16.36 -0.09 -19.19
C PHE A 254 -15.09 -0.42 -20.00
N ASN A 255 -13.97 -0.68 -19.31
CA ASN A 255 -12.73 -1.09 -19.96
C ASN A 255 -12.88 -2.43 -20.72
N TYR A 256 -13.71 -3.35 -20.22
CA TYR A 256 -14.08 -4.57 -20.95
C TYR A 256 -14.88 -4.26 -22.22
N ILE A 257 -15.85 -3.35 -22.17
CA ILE A 257 -16.60 -2.93 -23.37
C ILE A 257 -15.65 -2.33 -24.41
N ARG A 258 -14.72 -1.47 -23.99
CA ARG A 258 -13.68 -0.92 -24.88
C ARG A 258 -12.79 -1.99 -25.47
N LEU A 259 -12.32 -2.96 -24.68
CA LEU A 259 -11.57 -4.10 -25.21
C LEU A 259 -12.37 -4.85 -26.30
N CYS A 260 -13.68 -5.03 -26.13
CA CYS A 260 -14.51 -5.65 -27.17
C CYS A 260 -14.61 -4.81 -28.44
N GLU A 261 -14.61 -3.48 -28.33
CA GLU A 261 -14.58 -2.57 -29.48
C GLU A 261 -13.25 -2.71 -30.24
N GLU A 262 -12.11 -2.63 -29.55
CA GLU A 262 -10.77 -2.78 -30.18
C GLU A 262 -10.60 -4.16 -30.85
N ILE A 263 -11.12 -5.23 -30.22
CA ILE A 263 -11.11 -6.57 -30.84
C ILE A 263 -11.94 -6.58 -32.14
N GLY A 264 -13.01 -5.79 -32.21
CA GLY A 264 -13.82 -5.61 -33.41
C GLY A 264 -13.10 -4.83 -34.52
N GLU A 265 -12.32 -3.82 -34.15
CA GLU A 265 -11.49 -3.03 -35.08
C GLU A 265 -10.35 -3.90 -35.65
N LEU A 266 -9.65 -4.64 -34.79
CA LEU A 266 -8.70 -5.70 -35.20
C LEU A 266 -9.35 -6.71 -36.16
N GLY A 267 -10.56 -7.16 -35.86
CA GLY A 267 -11.32 -8.07 -36.72
C GLY A 267 -11.63 -7.46 -38.09
N SER A 268 -11.91 -6.16 -38.14
CA SER A 268 -12.20 -5.42 -39.38
C SER A 268 -10.96 -5.27 -40.26
N GLU A 269 -9.79 -5.03 -39.67
CA GLU A 269 -8.50 -5.00 -40.40
C GLU A 269 -8.15 -6.38 -40.97
N LEU A 270 -8.31 -7.43 -40.16
CA LEU A 270 -8.10 -8.82 -40.61
C LEU A 270 -9.08 -9.21 -41.72
N ALA A 271 -10.36 -8.83 -41.61
CA ALA A 271 -11.36 -9.09 -42.64
C ALA A 271 -11.07 -8.33 -43.95
N THR A 272 -10.53 -7.11 -43.86
CA THR A 272 -10.12 -6.33 -45.02
C THR A 272 -8.93 -6.98 -45.73
N SER A 273 -7.94 -7.44 -44.97
CA SER A 273 -6.81 -8.20 -45.52
C SER A 273 -7.28 -9.50 -46.17
N TRP A 274 -8.18 -10.24 -45.51
CA TRP A 274 -8.78 -11.47 -46.05
C TRP A 274 -9.50 -11.24 -47.39
N LYS A 275 -10.26 -10.15 -47.52
CA LYS A 275 -10.94 -9.80 -48.79
C LYS A 275 -9.96 -9.52 -49.94
N ARG A 276 -8.76 -9.00 -49.65
CA ARG A 276 -7.74 -8.73 -50.67
C ARG A 276 -6.99 -10.00 -51.11
N HIS A 277 -6.65 -10.85 -50.14
CA HIS A 277 -5.72 -11.97 -50.37
C HIS A 277 -6.40 -13.35 -50.46
N GLY A 278 -7.69 -13.46 -50.12
CA GLY A 278 -8.43 -14.73 -50.10
C GLY A 278 -8.02 -15.63 -48.92
N GLN A 279 -8.00 -16.96 -49.15
CA GLN A 279 -7.48 -17.97 -48.22
C GLN A 279 -6.09 -18.46 -48.68
N PRO A 280 -5.00 -17.75 -48.37
CA PRO A 280 -3.66 -18.24 -48.68
C PRO A 280 -3.19 -19.27 -47.64
N ASP A 281 -2.49 -20.32 -48.09
CA ASP A 281 -1.82 -21.31 -47.22
C ASP A 281 -0.77 -20.69 -46.27
N ARG A 282 -0.29 -19.48 -46.61
CA ARG A 282 0.53 -18.62 -45.76
C ARG A 282 0.02 -17.19 -45.83
N VAL A 283 -0.43 -16.68 -44.69
CA VAL A 283 -0.83 -15.29 -44.56
C VAL A 283 0.43 -14.42 -44.54
N SER A 284 0.57 -13.53 -45.53
CA SER A 284 1.63 -12.53 -45.60
C SER A 284 0.97 -11.16 -45.70
N PHE A 285 1.24 -10.29 -44.75
CA PHE A 285 0.73 -8.92 -44.74
C PHE A 285 1.72 -7.99 -45.44
N SER A 286 1.23 -7.01 -46.19
CA SER A 286 2.03 -5.88 -46.64
C SER A 286 2.47 -5.03 -45.45
N ALA A 287 3.47 -4.16 -45.64
CA ALA A 287 3.93 -3.27 -44.57
C ALA A 287 2.80 -2.37 -44.00
N PRO A 288 1.90 -1.79 -44.81
CA PRO A 288 0.75 -1.04 -44.29
C PRO A 288 -0.23 -1.91 -43.50
N GLU A 289 -0.50 -3.13 -43.95
CA GLU A 289 -1.40 -4.06 -43.22
C GLU A 289 -0.80 -4.50 -41.90
N THR A 290 0.51 -4.75 -41.86
CA THR A 290 1.21 -5.11 -40.61
C THR A 290 1.18 -3.96 -39.61
N ALA A 291 1.31 -2.72 -40.08
CA ALA A 291 1.22 -1.53 -39.25
C ALA A 291 -0.19 -1.34 -38.67
N ALA A 292 -1.23 -1.41 -39.51
CA ALA A 292 -2.62 -1.31 -39.06
C ALA A 292 -2.98 -2.40 -38.04
N ILE A 293 -2.69 -3.67 -38.34
CA ILE A 293 -2.91 -4.77 -37.40
C ILE A 293 -2.11 -4.56 -36.10
N GLY A 294 -0.90 -3.99 -36.20
CA GLY A 294 -0.05 -3.68 -35.05
C GLY A 294 -0.64 -2.62 -34.14
N GLU A 295 -1.27 -1.58 -34.69
CA GLU A 295 -1.98 -0.54 -33.95
C GLU A 295 -3.15 -1.15 -33.16
N GLU A 296 -4.03 -1.90 -33.84
CA GLU A 296 -5.18 -2.54 -33.21
C GLU A 296 -4.80 -3.56 -32.12
N LEU A 297 -3.72 -4.32 -32.34
CA LEU A 297 -3.17 -5.23 -31.33
C LEU A 297 -2.62 -4.48 -30.11
N ALA A 298 -2.01 -3.31 -30.33
CA ALA A 298 -1.53 -2.47 -29.24
C ALA A 298 -2.69 -1.90 -28.41
N ASP A 299 -3.78 -1.49 -29.04
CA ASP A 299 -4.97 -1.00 -28.36
C ASP A 299 -5.70 -2.11 -27.59
N CYS A 300 -5.80 -3.30 -28.18
CA CYS A 300 -6.26 -4.50 -27.45
C CYS A 300 -5.40 -4.77 -26.21
N LEU A 301 -4.07 -4.69 -26.35
CA LEU A 301 -3.15 -4.88 -25.23
C LEU A 301 -3.33 -3.79 -24.17
N ALA A 302 -3.50 -2.53 -24.58
CA ALA A 302 -3.72 -1.41 -23.67
C ALA A 302 -4.94 -1.64 -22.77
N TYR A 303 -6.09 -2.00 -23.34
CA TYR A 303 -7.28 -2.26 -22.52
C TYR A 303 -7.19 -3.55 -21.72
N LEU A 304 -6.49 -4.58 -22.22
CA LEU A 304 -6.20 -5.78 -21.42
C LEU A 304 -5.36 -5.44 -20.19
N LEU A 305 -4.33 -4.60 -20.35
CA LEU A 305 -3.49 -4.11 -19.24
C LEU A 305 -4.32 -3.28 -18.26
N LYS A 306 -5.20 -2.41 -18.74
CA LYS A 306 -6.12 -1.62 -17.90
C LYS A 306 -7.06 -2.52 -17.10
N ILE A 307 -7.69 -3.50 -17.74
CA ILE A 307 -8.54 -4.48 -17.03
C ILE A 307 -7.73 -5.24 -15.98
N ALA A 308 -6.51 -5.67 -16.31
CA ALA A 308 -5.63 -6.34 -15.35
C ALA A 308 -5.30 -5.44 -14.16
N ASN A 309 -4.96 -4.17 -14.41
CA ASN A 309 -4.70 -3.17 -13.36
C ASN A 309 -5.90 -3.00 -12.44
N TYR A 310 -7.09 -2.76 -13.00
CA TYR A 310 -8.31 -2.54 -12.22
C TYR A 310 -8.88 -3.82 -11.59
N ALA A 311 -8.46 -4.99 -12.06
CA ALA A 311 -8.72 -6.27 -11.41
C ALA A 311 -7.68 -6.62 -10.31
N GLY A 312 -6.61 -5.85 -10.18
CA GLY A 312 -5.50 -6.13 -9.26
C GLY A 312 -4.65 -7.33 -9.69
N ILE A 313 -4.52 -7.57 -10.99
CA ILE A 313 -3.80 -8.71 -11.57
C ILE A 313 -2.45 -8.23 -12.11
N ASP A 314 -1.36 -8.80 -11.58
CA ASP A 314 -0.07 -8.80 -12.26
C ASP A 314 -0.18 -9.73 -13.47
N LEU A 315 -0.29 -9.14 -14.67
CA LEU A 315 -0.59 -9.88 -15.89
C LEU A 315 0.57 -10.78 -16.30
N GLU A 316 1.81 -10.35 -16.04
CA GLU A 316 3.01 -11.10 -16.36
C GLU A 316 3.09 -12.36 -15.51
N GLN A 317 2.93 -12.23 -14.18
CA GLN A 317 2.94 -13.37 -13.27
C GLN A 317 1.77 -14.32 -13.55
N ALA A 318 0.57 -13.79 -13.80
CA ALA A 318 -0.60 -14.60 -14.15
C ALA A 318 -0.36 -15.42 -15.42
N TYR A 319 0.23 -14.81 -16.45
CA TYR A 319 0.59 -15.48 -17.70
C TYR A 319 1.64 -16.57 -17.48
N LEU A 320 2.75 -16.25 -16.80
CA LEU A 320 3.84 -17.20 -16.53
C LEU A 320 3.35 -18.40 -15.73
N GLN A 321 2.55 -18.19 -14.68
CA GLN A 321 1.99 -19.27 -13.88
C GLN A 321 1.06 -20.16 -14.72
N LYS A 322 0.22 -19.55 -15.56
CA LYS A 322 -0.69 -20.28 -16.46
C LYS A 322 0.07 -21.11 -17.48
N MET A 323 1.12 -20.57 -18.09
CA MET A 323 1.91 -21.27 -19.11
C MET A 323 2.72 -22.43 -18.53
N ARG A 324 3.34 -22.28 -17.35
CA ARG A 324 4.02 -23.39 -16.65
C ARG A 324 3.05 -24.56 -16.40
N ARG A 325 1.85 -24.25 -15.90
CA ARG A 325 0.81 -25.27 -15.69
C ARG A 325 0.37 -25.94 -17.00
N ASN A 326 0.36 -25.21 -18.11
CA ASN A 326 -0.01 -25.78 -19.42
C ASN A 326 1.08 -26.71 -19.98
N GLN A 327 2.36 -26.47 -19.68
CA GLN A 327 3.46 -27.36 -20.08
C GLN A 327 3.40 -28.73 -19.38
N GLU A 328 2.87 -28.78 -18.18
CA GLU A 328 2.72 -30.03 -17.40
C GLU A 328 1.47 -30.83 -17.78
N ARG A 329 0.55 -30.26 -18.57
CA ARG A 329 -0.67 -30.94 -19.02
C ARG A 329 -0.33 -31.85 -20.20
N LYS A 330 -0.61 -33.15 -20.06
CA LYS A 330 -0.76 -34.05 -21.21
C LYS A 330 -2.14 -33.83 -21.81
N TRP A 331 -2.17 -33.49 -23.10
CA TRP A 331 -3.38 -33.27 -23.88
C TRP A 331 -3.94 -34.58 -24.41
#